data_AF-A0A6C0B4L7-F1
#
_entry.id   AF-A0A6C0B4L7-F1
#
_cell.length_a   1.000
_cell.length_b   1.000
_cell.length_c   1.000
_cell.angle_alpha   90.00
_cell.angle_beta   90.00
_cell.angle_gamma   90.00
#
_symmetry.space_group_name_H-M   'P 1'
#
loop_
_entity.id
_entity.type
_entity.pdbx_description
1 polymer ?
#
loop_
_entity_poly.entity_id
_entity_poly.type
_entity_poly.pdbx_seq_one_letter_code
_entity_poly.pdbx_strand_id
1 'polypeptide(L)'
;MDLELILKQSLEINIKYHREKDEPIYNSDIFKKQMESEYSALFKEYSAIFTISLGPSYNFNRLKKMLLLANKIKTKEISEHSASVEVGQILVDEIVKPQLNKK
;
A
#
# COMPACT_ATOMS: atom_id res chain seq x y z
N MET A 1 13.83 8.33 1.71
CA MET A 1 12.57 7.58 1.69
C MET A 1 12.15 7.50 3.14
N ASP A 2 11.17 8.30 3.51
CA ASP A 2 10.62 8.30 4.86
C ASP A 2 9.54 7.20 4.94
N LEU A 3 9.96 6.01 5.36
CA LEU A 3 9.10 4.84 5.45
C LEU A 3 7.93 5.07 6.42
N GLU A 4 8.18 5.74 7.53
CA GLU A 4 7.17 5.98 8.56
C GLU A 4 6.09 6.92 8.04
N LEU A 5 6.48 8.00 7.35
CA LEU A 5 5.54 8.93 6.74
C LEU A 5 4.66 8.24 5.69
N ILE A 6 5.25 7.46 4.78
CA ILE A 6 4.52 6.75 3.72
C ILE A 6 3.49 5.77 4.33
N LEU A 7 3.93 4.99 5.32
CA LEU A 7 3.07 4.01 5.98
C LEU A 7 1.94 4.66 6.76
N LYS A 8 2.23 5.74 7.50
CA LYS A 8 1.23 6.50 8.24
C LYS A 8 0.18 7.09 7.31
N GLN A 9 0.61 7.84 6.29
CA GLN A 9 -0.32 8.53 5.38
C GLN A 9 -1.16 7.56 4.55
N SER A 10 -0.56 6.48 4.03
CA SER A 10 -1.31 5.45 3.29
C SER A 10 -2.38 4.77 4.16
N LEU A 11 -2.08 4.50 5.43
CA LEU A 11 -3.04 3.92 6.36
C LEU A 11 -4.17 4.90 6.69
N GLU A 12 -3.85 6.17 6.96
CA GLU A 12 -4.85 7.19 7.25
C GLU A 12 -5.83 7.38 6.08
N ILE A 13 -5.32 7.43 4.84
CA ILE A 13 -6.15 7.48 3.63
C ILE A 13 -7.10 6.29 3.58
N ASN A 14 -6.59 5.07 3.82
CA ASN A 14 -7.42 3.88 3.74
C ASN A 14 -8.48 3.80 4.85
N ILE A 15 -8.15 4.28 6.06
CA ILE A 15 -9.13 4.43 7.14
C ILE A 15 -10.23 5.42 6.75
N LYS A 16 -9.89 6.56 6.12
CA LYS A 16 -10.88 7.51 5.61
C LYS A 16 -11.73 6.90 4.51
N TYR A 17 -11.12 6.19 3.57
CA TYR A 17 -11.83 5.47 2.52
C TYR A 17 -12.88 4.52 3.11
N HIS A 18 -12.52 3.68 4.08
CA HIS A 18 -13.46 2.73 4.70
C HIS A 18 -14.58 3.40 5.50
N ARG A 19 -14.33 4.60 6.04
CA ARG A 19 -15.33 5.38 6.77
C ARG A 19 -16.35 6.02 5.83
N GLU A 20 -15.88 6.55 4.71
CA GLU A 20 -16.70 7.36 3.80
C GLU A 20 -17.33 6.55 2.68
N LYS A 21 -16.75 5.42 2.26
CA LYS A 21 -17.24 4.65 1.09
C LYS A 21 -18.67 4.15 1.22
N ASP A 22 -19.17 3.97 2.43
CA ASP A 22 -20.51 3.45 2.72
C ASP A 22 -21.53 4.59 2.98
N GLU A 23 -21.09 5.85 2.92
CA GLU A 23 -21.97 7.01 3.06
C GLU A 23 -22.82 7.19 1.79
N PRO A 24 -24.12 7.54 1.91
CA PRO A 24 -25.02 7.68 0.76
C PRO A 24 -24.57 8.69 -0.30
N ILE A 25 -23.77 9.69 0.11
CA ILE A 25 -23.28 10.77 -0.74
C ILE A 25 -21.84 10.54 -1.22
N TYR A 26 -21.27 9.36 -0.97
CA TYR A 26 -19.89 9.07 -1.35
C TYR A 26 -19.67 9.24 -2.86
N ASN A 27 -18.63 9.99 -3.20
CA ASN A 27 -18.17 10.15 -4.57
C ASN A 27 -16.65 9.96 -4.60
N SER A 28 -16.20 8.95 -5.33
CA SER A 28 -14.78 8.58 -5.40
C SER A 28 -13.88 9.67 -5.96
N ASP A 29 -14.37 10.48 -6.90
CA ASP A 29 -13.57 11.56 -7.51
C ASP A 29 -13.40 12.74 -6.56
N ILE A 30 -14.47 13.07 -5.81
CA ILE A 30 -14.41 14.11 -4.77
C ILE A 30 -13.47 13.66 -3.66
N PHE A 31 -13.65 12.43 -3.17
CA PHE A 31 -12.78 11.85 -2.13
C PHE A 31 -11.32 11.84 -2.57
N LYS A 32 -11.04 11.38 -3.80
CA LYS A 32 -9.68 11.38 -4.35
C LYS A 32 -9.08 12.79 -4.38
N LYS A 33 -9.79 13.80 -4.87
CA LYS A 33 -9.31 15.19 -4.89
C LYS A 33 -9.03 15.74 -3.49
N GLN A 34 -9.86 15.41 -2.52
CA GLN A 34 -9.64 15.78 -1.12
C GLN A 34 -8.35 15.14 -0.58
N MET A 35 -8.16 13.85 -0.81
CA MET A 35 -6.95 13.13 -0.40
C MET A 35 -5.69 13.61 -1.13
N GLU A 36 -5.78 13.97 -2.42
CA GLU A 36 -4.67 14.57 -3.17
C GLU A 36 -4.22 15.90 -2.55
N SER A 37 -5.18 16.71 -2.07
CA SER A 37 -4.88 17.98 -1.42
C SER A 37 -4.28 17.79 -0.03
N GLU A 38 -4.83 16.88 0.77
CA GLU A 38 -4.41 16.65 2.16
C GLU A 38 -3.07 15.89 2.24
N TYR A 39 -2.87 14.91 1.36
CA TYR A 39 -1.70 14.03 1.33
C TYR A 39 -0.83 14.30 0.08
N SER A 40 -0.65 15.57 -0.25
CA SER A 40 -0.01 16.00 -1.50
C SER A 40 1.42 15.47 -1.69
N ALA A 41 2.19 15.29 -0.62
CA ALA A 41 3.53 14.68 -0.68
C ALA A 41 3.45 13.21 -1.14
N LEU A 42 2.58 12.41 -0.52
CA LEU A 42 2.36 11.01 -0.90
C LEU A 42 1.87 10.90 -2.35
N PHE A 43 0.94 11.77 -2.74
CA PHE A 43 0.42 11.81 -4.11
C PHE A 43 1.51 12.12 -5.14
N LYS A 44 2.33 13.14 -4.89
CA LYS A 44 3.36 13.61 -5.85
C LYS A 44 4.55 12.68 -5.93
N GLU A 45 5.03 12.16 -4.80
CA GLU A 45 6.25 11.37 -4.74
C GLU A 45 5.99 9.85 -4.87
N TYR A 46 4.82 9.38 -4.44
CA TYR A 46 4.50 7.95 -4.34
C TYR A 46 3.08 7.65 -4.86
N SER A 47 2.76 8.17 -6.05
CA SER A 47 1.42 8.11 -6.67
C SER A 47 0.79 6.71 -6.74
N ALA A 48 1.60 5.66 -6.96
CA ALA A 48 1.13 4.28 -6.95
C ALA A 48 0.65 3.84 -5.55
N ILE A 49 1.40 4.18 -4.50
CA ILE A 49 1.03 3.88 -3.10
C ILE A 49 -0.23 4.67 -2.73
N PHE A 50 -0.26 5.95 -3.09
CA PHE A 50 -1.45 6.80 -2.91
C PHE A 50 -2.69 6.16 -3.55
N THR A 51 -2.59 5.74 -4.82
CA THR A 51 -3.71 5.14 -5.56
C THR A 51 -4.20 3.84 -4.90
N ILE A 52 -3.29 2.97 -4.45
CA ILE A 52 -3.66 1.72 -3.77
C ILE A 52 -4.36 2.01 -2.43
N SER A 53 -3.95 3.08 -1.74
CA SER A 53 -4.51 3.47 -0.42
C SER A 53 -5.98 3.89 -0.49
N LEU A 54 -6.43 4.41 -1.64
CA LEU A 54 -7.81 4.82 -1.92
C LEU A 54 -8.77 3.63 -2.17
N GLY A 55 -8.30 2.39 -2.05
CA GLY A 55 -9.05 1.22 -2.48
C GLY A 55 -9.19 0.13 -1.43
N PRO A 56 -10.14 -0.80 -1.63
CA PRO A 56 -10.40 -1.90 -0.71
C PRO A 56 -9.32 -2.99 -0.75
N SER A 57 -8.45 -2.97 -1.76
CA SER A 57 -7.33 -3.90 -1.92
C SER A 57 -6.07 -3.50 -1.13
N TYR A 58 -6.10 -2.35 -0.45
CA TYR A 58 -5.01 -1.89 0.39
C TYR A 58 -4.68 -2.93 1.47
N ASN A 59 -3.39 -3.23 1.62
CA ASN A 59 -2.90 -4.11 2.68
C ASN A 59 -1.66 -3.48 3.32
N PHE A 60 -1.84 -2.93 4.51
CA PHE A 60 -0.79 -2.25 5.27
C PHE A 60 0.45 -3.15 5.48
N ASN A 61 0.22 -4.39 5.90
CA ASN A 61 1.31 -5.32 6.23
C ASN A 61 2.13 -5.68 5.00
N ARG A 62 1.48 -5.92 3.86
CA ARG A 62 2.15 -6.19 2.59
C ARG A 62 2.95 -4.98 2.11
N LEU A 63 2.35 -3.79 2.16
CA LEU A 63 3.03 -2.54 1.80
C LEU A 63 4.27 -2.32 2.68
N LYS A 64 4.14 -2.48 4.00
CA LYS A 64 5.26 -2.39 4.95
C LYS A 64 6.39 -3.34 4.58
N LYS A 65 6.11 -4.61 4.31
CA LYS A 65 7.12 -5.59 3.88
C LYS A 65 7.82 -5.15 2.59
N MET A 66 7.05 -4.75 1.57
CA MET A 66 7.62 -4.33 0.28
C MET A 66 8.52 -3.09 0.40
N LEU A 67 8.10 -2.10 1.19
CA LEU A 67 8.89 -0.89 1.41
C LEU A 67 10.17 -1.16 2.21
N LEU A 68 10.12 -2.06 3.20
CA LEU A 68 11.31 -2.51 3.90
C LEU A 68 12.30 -3.18 2.94
N LEU A 69 11.83 -4.07 2.06
CA LEU A 69 12.68 -4.72 1.06
C LEU A 69 13.30 -3.70 0.09
N ALA A 70 12.50 -2.76 -0.42
CA ALA A 70 12.99 -1.69 -1.27
C ALA A 70 14.09 -0.86 -0.56
N ASN A 71 13.93 -0.59 0.73
CA ASN A 71 14.96 0.11 1.52
C ASN A 71 16.24 -0.73 1.65
N LYS A 72 16.12 -2.04 1.89
CA LYS A 72 17.27 -2.96 2.00
C LYS A 72 18.05 -3.08 0.68
N ILE A 73 17.37 -3.09 -0.46
CA ILE A 73 18.02 -3.02 -1.78
C ILE A 73 18.78 -1.70 -1.90
N LYS A 74 18.14 -0.58 -1.55
CA LYS A 74 18.75 0.75 -1.63
C LYS A 74 19.99 0.89 -0.76
N THR A 75 19.99 0.31 0.43
CA THR A 75 21.15 0.28 1.34
C THR A 75 22.17 -0.80 1.00
N LYS A 76 21.95 -1.57 -0.07
CA LYS A 76 22.79 -2.70 -0.52
C LYS A 76 22.92 -3.82 0.53
N GLU A 77 21.95 -3.94 1.43
CA GLU A 77 21.87 -5.05 2.40
C GLU A 77 21.50 -6.36 1.68
N ILE A 78 20.66 -6.29 0.65
CA ILE A 78 20.24 -7.44 -0.17
C ILE A 78 20.34 -7.11 -1.66
N SER A 79 20.47 -8.14 -2.49
CA SER A 79 20.38 -7.99 -3.95
C SER A 79 18.93 -7.87 -4.42
N GLU A 80 18.72 -7.28 -5.59
CA GLU A 80 17.41 -7.23 -6.25
C GLU A 80 16.85 -8.64 -6.50
N HIS A 81 17.72 -9.59 -6.83
CA HIS A 81 17.34 -10.99 -7.02
C HIS A 81 16.80 -11.60 -5.72
N SER A 82 17.52 -11.41 -4.60
CA SER A 82 17.09 -11.87 -3.28
C SER A 82 15.75 -11.27 -2.87
N ALA A 83 15.57 -9.97 -3.10
CA ALA A 83 14.30 -9.29 -2.83
C ALA A 83 13.15 -9.84 -3.70
N SER A 84 13.42 -10.14 -4.97
CA SER A 84 12.42 -10.72 -5.88
C SER A 84 11.94 -12.09 -5.42
N VAL A 85 12.87 -12.94 -4.94
CA VAL A 85 12.54 -14.25 -4.35
C VAL A 85 11.64 -14.06 -3.12
N GLU A 86 11.98 -13.13 -2.24
CA GLU A 86 11.19 -12.87 -1.02
C GLU A 86 9.79 -12.34 -1.33
N VAL A 87 9.67 -11.40 -2.28
CA VAL A 87 8.36 -10.92 -2.75
C VAL A 87 7.53 -12.08 -3.33
N GLY A 88 8.15 -12.94 -4.16
CA GLY A 88 7.49 -14.13 -4.69
C GLY A 88 6.94 -15.02 -3.58
N GLN A 89 7.74 -15.28 -2.54
CA GLN A 89 7.33 -16.08 -1.39
C GLN A 89 6.16 -15.44 -0.63
N ILE A 90 6.20 -14.12 -0.40
CA ILE A 90 5.09 -13.36 0.23
C ILE A 90 3.79 -13.53 -0.57
N LEU A 91 3.84 -13.45 -1.91
CA LEU A 91 2.66 -13.61 -2.75
C LEU A 91 2.12 -15.06 -2.69
N VAL A 92 3.00 -16.06 -2.69
CA VAL A 92 2.59 -17.46 -2.53
C VAL A 92 1.90 -17.67 -1.18
N ASP A 93 2.48 -17.17 -0.09
CA ASP A 93 1.98 -17.41 1.25
C ASP A 93 0.70 -16.63 1.56
N GLU A 94 0.58 -15.38 1.09
CA GLU A 94 -0.55 -14.53 1.40
C GLU A 94 -1.70 -14.62 0.38
N ILE A 95 -1.45 -15.08 -0.84
CA ILE A 95 -2.46 -15.10 -1.92
C ILE A 95 -2.75 -16.52 -2.39
N VAL A 96 -1.71 -17.28 -2.75
CA VAL A 96 -1.90 -18.59 -3.41
C VAL A 96 -2.34 -19.66 -2.41
N LYS A 97 -1.57 -19.88 -1.32
CA LYS A 97 -1.87 -20.93 -0.33
C LYS A 97 -3.26 -20.79 0.30
N PRO A 98 -3.73 -19.59 0.70
CA PRO A 98 -5.07 -19.42 1.26
C PRO A 98 -6.20 -19.77 0.28
N GLN A 99 -5.97 -19.66 -1.02
CA GLN A 99 -6.96 -20.02 -2.03
C GLN A 99 -6.99 -21.53 -2.31
N LEU A 100 -5.84 -22.22 -2.20
CA LEU A 100 -5.75 -23.66 -2.38
C LEU A 100 -6.36 -24.47 -1.23
N ASN A 101 -6.30 -23.93 0.00
CA ASN A 101 -6.77 -24.59 1.21
C ASN A 101 -8.27 -24.34 1.52
N LYS A 102 -8.99 -23.62 0.65
CA LYS A 102 -10.45 -23.39 0.79
C LYS A 102 -11.31 -24.56 0.26
N LYS A 103 -10.86 -25.80 0.43
CA LYS A 103 -11.66 -26.99 0.11
C LYS A 103 -12.57 -27.36 1.29
#